data_AF-A0A2E3XIS0-F1
#
_entry.id   AF-A0A2E3XIS0-F1
#
_cell.length_a   1.000
_cell.length_b   1.000
_cell.length_c   1.000
_cell.angle_alpha   90.00
_cell.angle_beta   90.00
_cell.angle_gamma   90.00
#
_symmetry.space_group_name_H-M   'P 1'
#
loop_
_entity.id
_entity.type
_entity.pdbx_description
1 polymer ?
#
loop_
_entity_poly.entity_id
_entity_poly.type
_entity_poly.pdbx_seq_one_letter_code
_entity_poly.pdbx_strand_id
1 'polypeptide(L)'
;MYESARRLLRSTGGVLNVPRSCIDSAKLLILSISDEVPSMILEPEIHSLGDKEELFFETNSGVSFSFSTLEPRMETCWVKSEDGGIEGIWENFCEVTLKLARAGYPGCVGCGGPGSDEEWDEVSARLAS
;
A
#
# COMPACT_ATOMS: atom_id res chain seq x y z
N MET A 1 1.59 -3.46 7.04
CA MET A 1 2.25 -2.24 6.53
C MET A 1 3.23 -2.53 5.39
N TYR A 2 4.39 -3.16 5.63
CA TYR A 2 5.40 -3.40 4.59
C TYR A 2 4.87 -4.17 3.38
N GLU A 3 4.06 -5.21 3.59
CA GLU A 3 3.51 -5.96 2.46
C GLU A 3 2.52 -5.14 1.63
N SER A 4 1.69 -4.32 2.26
CA SER A 4 0.79 -3.39 1.55
C SER A 4 1.60 -2.45 0.64
N ALA A 5 2.72 -1.91 1.14
CA ALA A 5 3.61 -1.04 0.36
C ALA A 5 4.26 -1.80 -0.80
N ARG A 6 4.72 -3.04 -0.56
CA ARG A 6 5.27 -3.90 -1.62
C ARG A 6 4.22 -4.23 -2.69
N ARG A 7 2.97 -4.49 -2.31
CA ARG A 7 1.86 -4.73 -3.24
C ARG A 7 1.59 -3.53 -4.14
N LEU A 8 1.62 -2.31 -3.59
CA LEU A 8 1.52 -1.09 -4.40
C LEU A 8 2.70 -1.00 -5.40
N LEU A 9 3.93 -1.16 -4.91
CA LEU A 9 5.16 -1.07 -5.71
C LEU A 9 5.34 -2.22 -6.73
N ARG A 10 4.58 -3.32 -6.63
CA ARG A 10 4.57 -4.38 -7.66
C ARG A 10 3.40 -4.24 -8.64
N SER A 11 2.46 -3.32 -8.37
CA SER A 11 1.30 -3.13 -9.22
C SER A 11 1.67 -2.30 -10.45
N THR A 12 1.03 -2.63 -11.57
CA THR A 12 1.11 -1.83 -12.81
C THR A 12 -0.06 -0.85 -12.97
N GLY A 13 -1.01 -0.85 -12.03
CA GLY A 13 -2.20 -0.01 -12.06
C GLY A 13 -3.27 -0.49 -11.07
N GLY A 14 -4.40 0.20 -11.02
CA GLY A 14 -5.50 -0.10 -10.09
C GLY A 14 -6.19 1.18 -9.63
N VAL A 15 -6.99 1.06 -8.58
CA VAL A 15 -7.70 2.19 -7.97
C VAL A 15 -7.30 2.30 -6.51
N LEU A 16 -6.65 3.42 -6.17
CA LEU A 16 -6.31 3.79 -4.81
C LEU A 16 -7.45 4.64 -4.22
N ASN A 17 -8.25 4.02 -3.37
CA ASN A 17 -9.38 4.65 -2.70
C ASN A 17 -8.91 5.17 -1.34
N VAL A 18 -8.92 6.48 -1.15
CA VAL A 18 -8.42 7.13 0.07
C VAL A 18 -9.43 8.14 0.63
N PRO A 19 -9.36 8.48 1.92
CA PRO A 19 -10.12 9.58 2.49
C PRO A 19 -9.83 10.89 1.76
N ARG A 20 -10.79 11.80 1.77
CA ARG A 20 -10.67 13.10 1.09
C ARG A 20 -9.43 13.87 1.54
N SER A 21 -9.07 13.80 2.82
CA SER A 21 -7.88 14.46 3.38
C SER A 21 -6.56 13.91 2.82
N CYS A 22 -6.56 12.70 2.27
CA CYS A 22 -5.38 12.00 1.78
C CYS A 22 -5.18 12.11 0.25
N ILE A 23 -6.10 12.76 -0.49
CA ILE A 23 -6.06 12.78 -1.96
C ILE A 23 -4.80 13.45 -2.51
N ASP A 24 -4.41 14.60 -1.95
CA ASP A 24 -3.26 15.34 -2.46
C ASP A 24 -1.95 14.64 -2.10
N SER A 25 -1.84 14.09 -0.88
CA SER A 25 -0.69 13.28 -0.49
C SER A 25 -0.61 11.95 -1.25
N ALA A 26 -1.74 11.35 -1.66
CA ALA A 26 -1.75 10.18 -2.54
C ALA A 26 -1.17 10.51 -3.93
N LYS A 27 -1.54 11.64 -4.52
CA LYS A 27 -0.95 12.09 -5.79
C LYS A 27 0.55 12.32 -5.67
N LEU A 28 0.97 12.99 -4.59
CA LEU A 28 2.39 13.23 -4.30
C LEU A 28 3.16 11.93 -4.06
N LEU A 29 2.55 10.94 -3.40
CA LEU A 29 3.15 9.62 -3.20
C LEU A 29 3.43 8.95 -4.55
N ILE A 30 2.44 8.90 -5.46
CA ILE A 30 2.62 8.28 -6.77
C ILE A 30 3.72 8.99 -7.58
N LEU A 31 3.69 10.33 -7.61
CA LEU A 31 4.74 11.13 -8.27
C LEU A 31 6.14 10.84 -7.68
N SER A 32 6.25 10.84 -6.36
CA SER A 32 7.51 10.57 -5.66
C SER A 32 8.03 9.16 -5.96
N ILE A 33 7.15 8.16 -6.04
CA ILE A 33 7.52 6.81 -6.42
C ILE A 33 8.08 6.77 -7.85
N SER A 34 7.45 7.47 -8.80
CA SER A 34 7.93 7.55 -10.18
C SER A 34 9.31 8.19 -10.29
N ASP A 35 9.59 9.20 -9.46
CA ASP A 35 10.91 9.85 -9.40
C ASP A 35 11.99 8.92 -8.82
N GLU A 36 11.65 8.15 -7.77
CA GLU A 36 12.58 7.25 -7.09
C GLU A 36 12.84 5.96 -7.88
N VAL A 37 11.85 5.45 -8.62
CA VAL A 37 11.94 4.22 -9.42
C VAL A 37 11.45 4.43 -10.86
N PRO A 38 12.23 5.14 -11.72
CA PRO A 38 11.79 5.50 -13.07
C PRO A 38 11.53 4.31 -14.01
N SER A 39 12.09 3.15 -13.71
CA SER A 39 11.86 1.92 -14.48
C SER A 39 10.51 1.27 -14.21
N MET A 40 9.78 1.73 -13.19
CA MET A 40 8.49 1.21 -12.81
C MET A 40 7.36 2.09 -13.37
N ILE A 41 6.35 1.46 -13.96
CA ILE A 41 5.13 2.13 -14.42
C ILE A 41 4.03 1.84 -13.40
N LEU A 42 3.73 2.82 -12.55
CA LEU A 42 2.66 2.78 -11.56
C LEU A 42 1.70 3.94 -11.83
N GLU A 43 0.55 3.64 -12.42
CA GLU A 43 -0.47 4.64 -12.78
C GLU A 43 -1.85 4.27 -12.23
N PRO A 44 -2.06 4.30 -10.90
CA PRO A 44 -3.37 4.05 -10.34
C PRO A 44 -4.29 5.26 -10.48
N GLU A 45 -5.58 5.01 -10.66
CA GLU A 45 -6.62 6.01 -10.44
C GLU A 45 -6.70 6.31 -8.93
N ILE A 46 -6.92 7.57 -8.57
CA ILE A 46 -7.06 7.98 -7.16
C ILE A 46 -8.49 8.43 -6.94
N HIS A 47 -9.22 7.70 -6.10
CA HIS A 47 -10.61 7.97 -5.76
C HIS A 47 -10.77 8.44 -4.32
N SER A 48 -11.68 9.40 -4.14
CA SER A 48 -12.04 9.89 -2.81
C SER A 48 -13.18 9.07 -2.23
N LEU A 49 -12.97 8.61 -1.01
CA LEU A 49 -13.99 7.98 -0.17
C LEU A 49 -14.78 9.00 0.66
N GLY A 50 -14.53 10.30 0.48
CA GLY A 50 -15.12 11.34 1.34
C GLY A 50 -14.49 11.29 2.74
N ASP A 51 -15.31 11.42 3.77
CA ASP A 51 -14.86 11.52 5.17
C ASP A 51 -14.79 10.15 5.87
N LYS A 52 -14.65 9.06 5.10
CA LYS A 52 -14.52 7.72 5.66
C LYS A 52 -13.15 7.49 6.30
N GLU A 53 -13.12 6.69 7.36
CA GLU A 53 -11.90 6.27 8.05
C GLU A 53 -11.37 4.91 7.53
N GLU A 54 -11.32 4.77 6.21
CA GLU A 54 -10.78 3.58 5.56
C GLU A 54 -10.04 3.97 4.28
N LEU A 55 -9.10 3.13 3.85
CA LEU A 55 -8.50 3.22 2.52
C LEU A 55 -8.17 1.83 2.00
N PHE A 56 -8.22 1.67 0.68
CA PHE A 56 -7.90 0.38 0.07
C PHE A 56 -7.41 0.55 -1.36
N PHE A 57 -6.63 -0.42 -1.81
CA PHE A 57 -6.15 -0.48 -3.18
C PHE A 57 -6.77 -1.67 -3.90
N GLU A 58 -7.50 -1.38 -4.97
CA GLU A 58 -8.17 -2.38 -5.80
C GLU A 58 -7.44 -2.57 -7.13
N THR A 59 -7.36 -3.82 -7.55
CA THR A 59 -6.80 -4.23 -8.85
C THR A 59 -7.85 -5.07 -9.58
N ASN A 60 -7.56 -5.49 -10.81
CA ASN A 60 -8.44 -6.41 -11.56
C ASN A 60 -8.69 -7.74 -10.84
N SER A 61 -7.82 -8.11 -9.88
CA SER A 61 -7.95 -9.32 -9.07
C SER A 61 -8.71 -9.09 -7.75
N GLY A 62 -9.24 -7.88 -7.52
CA GLY A 62 -9.90 -7.45 -6.29
C GLY A 62 -9.03 -6.60 -5.38
N VAL A 63 -9.42 -6.50 -4.10
CA VAL A 63 -8.75 -5.64 -3.10
C VAL A 63 -7.42 -6.24 -2.70
N SER A 64 -6.33 -5.59 -3.12
CA SER A 64 -4.96 -6.00 -2.88
C SER A 64 -4.53 -5.73 -1.44
N PHE A 65 -4.85 -4.55 -0.90
CA PHE A 65 -4.67 -4.24 0.52
C PHE A 65 -5.75 -3.28 1.01
N SER A 66 -6.02 -3.30 2.31
CA SER A 66 -7.02 -2.45 2.97
C SER A 66 -6.54 -2.03 4.35
N PHE A 67 -6.75 -0.75 4.68
CA PHE A 67 -6.63 -0.24 6.05
C PHE A 67 -8.00 0.17 6.54
N SER A 68 -8.51 -0.58 7.51
CA SER A 68 -9.90 -0.49 7.95
C SER A 68 -10.07 -1.11 9.33
N THR A 69 -11.16 -0.74 10.02
CA THR A 69 -11.58 -1.39 11.27
C THR A 69 -12.26 -2.73 11.01
N LEU A 70 -12.93 -2.86 9.86
CA LEU A 70 -13.59 -4.09 9.45
C LEU A 70 -12.61 -5.02 8.75
N GLU A 71 -12.59 -6.27 9.21
CA GLU A 71 -11.78 -7.35 8.66
C GLU A 71 -12.24 -7.72 7.23
N PRO A 72 -11.34 -7.64 6.22
CA PRO A 72 -11.66 -8.04 4.85
C PRO A 72 -11.45 -9.55 4.64
N ARG A 73 -11.64 -10.00 3.40
CA ARG A 73 -11.36 -11.39 2.99
C ARG A 73 -9.88 -11.73 3.17
N MET A 74 -9.56 -13.02 3.26
CA MET A 74 -8.21 -13.52 3.58
C MET A 74 -7.17 -13.21 2.49
N GLU A 75 -7.60 -12.93 1.27
CA GLU A 75 -6.71 -12.63 0.15
C GLU A 75 -6.18 -11.18 0.17
N THR A 76 -6.88 -10.30 0.91
CA THR A 76 -6.55 -8.88 1.04
C THR A 76 -5.56 -8.65 2.16
N CYS A 77 -4.47 -7.93 1.86
CA CYS A 77 -3.54 -7.52 2.91
C CYS A 77 -4.16 -6.48 3.83
N TRP A 78 -4.57 -6.92 5.01
CA TRP A 78 -5.24 -6.07 5.97
C TRP A 78 -4.24 -5.44 6.94
N VAL A 79 -4.37 -4.14 7.16
CA VAL A 79 -3.82 -3.49 8.34
C VAL A 79 -4.99 -2.93 9.11
N LYS A 80 -5.18 -3.41 10.33
CA LYS A 80 -6.24 -2.94 11.19
C LYS A 80 -5.99 -1.47 11.54
N SER A 81 -7.01 -0.63 11.38
CA SER A 81 -6.93 0.74 11.85
C SER A 81 -7.22 0.80 13.36
N GLU A 82 -6.18 1.04 14.16
CA GLU A 82 -6.27 1.21 15.61
C GLU A 82 -6.53 2.68 16.02
N ASP A 83 -6.65 2.92 17.33
CA ASP A 83 -6.78 4.25 17.93
C ASP A 83 -5.60 5.15 17.50
N GLY A 84 -5.89 6.15 16.67
CA GLY A 84 -4.88 6.98 15.99
C GLY A 84 -5.32 7.50 14.62
N GLY A 85 -6.38 6.88 14.06
CA GLY A 85 -7.06 7.36 12.86
C GLY A 85 -6.38 6.95 11.56
N ILE A 86 -7.15 7.00 10.47
CA ILE A 86 -6.68 6.58 9.13
C ILE A 86 -5.50 7.42 8.62
N GLU A 87 -5.40 8.68 9.04
CA GLU A 87 -4.37 9.62 8.60
C GLU A 87 -2.97 9.21 9.08
N GLY A 88 -2.82 8.81 10.35
CA GLY A 88 -1.53 8.35 10.87
C GLY A 88 -1.05 7.04 10.22
N ILE A 89 -1.99 6.15 9.89
CA ILE A 89 -1.69 4.91 9.15
C ILE A 89 -1.27 5.23 7.72
N TRP A 90 -1.94 6.20 7.08
CA TRP A 90 -1.60 6.68 5.75
C TRP A 90 -0.20 7.32 5.70
N GLU A 91 0.15 8.16 6.68
CA GLU A 91 1.48 8.76 6.80
C GLU A 91 2.57 7.68 6.91
N ASN A 92 2.40 6.72 7.83
CA ASN A 92 3.32 5.59 7.98
C ASN A 92 3.41 4.74 6.68
N PHE A 93 2.28 4.52 6.01
CA PHE A 93 2.27 3.84 4.72
C PHE A 93 3.09 4.58 3.66
N CYS A 94 2.96 5.91 3.56
CA CYS A 94 3.75 6.73 2.65
C CYS A 94 5.25 6.62 2.96
N GLU A 95 5.63 6.75 4.23
CA GLU A 95 7.02 6.63 4.68
C GLU A 95 7.64 5.27 4.33
N VAL A 96 6.93 4.18 4.64
CA VAL A 96 7.39 2.81 4.34
C VAL A 96 7.48 2.60 2.83
N THR A 97 6.51 3.06 2.06
CA THR A 97 6.49 2.94 0.59
C THR A 97 7.68 3.67 -0.03
N LEU A 98 7.93 4.92 0.37
CA LEU A 98 9.07 5.69 -0.14
C LEU A 98 10.41 5.14 0.34
N LYS A 99 10.49 4.60 1.56
CA LYS A 99 11.69 3.91 2.05
C LYS A 99 12.03 2.70 1.18
N LEU A 100 11.04 1.91 0.79
CA LEU A 100 11.23 0.77 -0.12
C LEU A 100 11.63 1.23 -1.52
N ALA A 101 10.92 2.22 -2.09
CA ALA A 101 11.25 2.80 -3.39
C ALA A 101 12.69 3.32 -3.46
N ARG A 102 13.12 4.11 -2.47
CA ARG A 102 14.51 4.64 -2.34
C ARG A 102 15.57 3.56 -2.18
N ALA A 103 15.20 2.43 -1.59
CA ALA A 103 16.07 1.26 -1.51
C ALA A 103 16.17 0.50 -2.86
N GLY A 104 15.46 0.98 -3.89
CA GLY A 104 15.39 0.36 -5.21
C GLY A 104 14.35 -0.74 -5.32
N TYR A 105 13.36 -0.82 -4.42
CA TYR A 105 12.28 -1.79 -4.52
C TYR A 105 11.17 -1.32 -5.49
N PRO A 106 10.65 -2.18 -6.38
CA PRO A 106 11.04 -3.58 -6.58
C PRO A 106 12.38 -3.65 -7.32
N GLY A 107 13.36 -4.31 -6.70
CA GLY A 107 14.71 -4.41 -7.26
C GLY A 107 14.78 -5.39 -8.42
N CYS A 108 15.96 -5.47 -9.04
CA CYS A 108 16.27 -6.58 -9.92
C CYS A 108 16.05 -7.92 -9.20
N VAL A 109 15.62 -8.94 -9.95
CA VAL A 109 15.49 -10.33 -9.48
C VAL A 109 16.79 -10.72 -8.75
N GLY A 110 16.70 -11.05 -7.45
CA GLY A 110 17.84 -11.45 -6.62
C GLY A 110 18.49 -10.37 -5.75
N CYS A 111 17.97 -9.13 -5.73
CA CYS A 111 18.53 -8.04 -4.90
C CYS A 111 17.73 -7.76 -3.61
N GLY A 112 16.59 -8.42 -3.42
CA GLY A 112 15.56 -8.01 -2.45
C GLY A 112 15.87 -8.26 -0.96
N GLY A 113 17.01 -8.87 -0.63
CA GLY A 113 17.34 -9.28 0.74
C GLY A 113 16.39 -10.38 1.28
N PRO A 114 16.65 -10.90 2.48
CA PRO A 114 15.80 -11.93 3.08
C PRO A 114 14.36 -11.41 3.26
N GLY A 115 13.37 -12.16 2.74
CA GLY A 115 11.94 -11.83 2.81
C GLY A 115 11.34 -11.13 1.57
N SER A 116 12.07 -11.04 0.45
CA SER A 116 11.50 -10.53 -0.82
C SER A 116 10.63 -11.52 -1.57
N ASP A 117 10.86 -12.81 -1.36
CA ASP A 117 10.27 -13.92 -2.11
C ASP A 117 9.40 -14.84 -1.24
N GLU A 118 9.26 -14.55 0.05
CA GLU A 118 8.38 -15.31 0.92
C GLU A 118 6.92 -14.95 0.61
N GLU A 119 6.09 -15.98 0.40
CA GLU A 119 4.66 -15.81 0.27
C GLU A 119 4.12 -15.16 1.55
N TRP A 120 3.39 -14.06 1.38
CA TRP A 120 2.80 -13.36 2.51
C TRP A 120 1.73 -14.23 3.18
N ASP A 121 1.89 -14.45 4.49
CA ASP A 121 0.94 -15.18 5.34
C ASP A 121 0.04 -14.20 6.08
N GLU A 122 -1.19 -14.06 5.60
CA GLU A 122 -2.19 -13.19 6.22
C GLU A 122 -2.60 -13.65 7.62
N VAL A 123 -2.64 -14.96 7.87
CA VAL A 123 -3.07 -15.48 9.17
C VAL A 123 -2.09 -15.03 10.25
N SER A 124 -0.80 -15.20 9.95
CA SER A 124 0.28 -14.74 10.84
C SER A 124 0.28 -13.21 11.00
N ALA A 125 0.01 -12.46 9.93
CA ALA A 125 -0.05 -11.00 9.97
C ALA A 125 -1.21 -10.50 10.87
N ARG A 126 -2.41 -11.08 10.74
CA ARG A 126 -3.60 -10.73 11.54
C ARG A 126 -3.41 -11.03 13.03
N LEU A 127 -2.69 -12.10 13.38
CA LEU A 127 -2.42 -12.46 14.76
C LEU A 127 -1.41 -11.53 15.45
N ALA A 128 -0.57 -10.84 14.67
CA ALA A 128 0.47 -9.94 15.17
C ALA A 128 0.01 -8.47 15.26
N SER A 129 -1.20 -8.17 14.79
CA SER A 129 -1.81 -6.83 14.71
C SER A 129 -2.97 -6.62 15.67
#